data_AF-A0A930WCV1-F1
#
_entry.id   AF-A0A930WCV1-F1
#
_cell.length_a   1.000
_cell.length_b   1.000
_cell.length_c   1.000
_cell.angle_alpha   90.00
_cell.angle_beta   90.00
_cell.angle_gamma   90.00
#
_symmetry.space_group_name_H-M   'P 1'
#
loop_
_entity.id
_entity.type
_entity.pdbx_description
1 polymer ?
#
loop_
_entity_poly.entity_id
_entity_poly.type
_entity_poly.pdbx_seq_one_letter_code
_entity_poly.pdbx_strand_id
1 'polypeptide(L)' 'MWYLKNYDELTKEEIVAIYKARIETFIVGQDLNYQEIDDTDKKSWHLFEMNDANEVISYLRIIPEKEKVLLG' A
#
# COMPACT_ATOMS: atom_id res chain seq x y z
N MET A 1 9.65 1.73 -11.89
CA MET A 1 10.49 0.66 -11.28
C MET A 1 9.72 0.05 -10.13
N TRP A 2 9.76 -1.27 -9.98
CA TRP A 2 9.05 -1.98 -8.93
C TRP A 2 9.86 -2.05 -7.63
N TYR A 3 9.19 -1.83 -6.51
CA TYR A 3 9.73 -1.92 -5.16
C TYR A 3 8.91 -2.93 -4.37
N LEU A 4 9.59 -3.80 -3.63
CA LEU A 4 9.00 -4.68 -2.63
C LEU A 4 9.66 -4.37 -1.30
N LYS A 5 8.89 -3.82 -0.36
CA LYS A 5 9.39 -3.37 0.95
C LYS A 5 8.46 -3.83 2.06
N ASN A 6 9.02 -4.24 3.19
CA ASN A 6 8.24 -4.33 4.42
C ASN A 6 8.07 -2.93 5.06
N TYR A 7 7.21 -2.82 6.06
CA TYR A 7 6.89 -1.52 6.68
C TYR A 7 8.13 -0.76 7.20
N ASP A 8 9.11 -1.46 7.77
CA ASP A 8 10.31 -0.84 8.35
C ASP A 8 11.30 -0.36 7.28
N GLU A 9 11.17 -0.82 6.04
CA GLU A 9 11.99 -0.41 4.89
C GLU A 9 11.40 0.81 4.14
N LEU A 10 10.16 1.17 4.43
CA LEU A 10 9.48 2.30 3.79
C LEU A 10 9.97 3.63 4.37
N THR A 11 10.22 4.60 3.50
CA THR A 11 10.41 5.99 3.92
C THR A 11 9.06 6.62 4.27
N LYS A 12 9.09 7.74 5.00
CA LYS A 12 7.86 8.49 5.32
C LYS A 12 7.16 8.98 4.05
N GLU A 13 7.95 9.35 3.04
CA GLU A 13 7.48 9.82 1.75
C GLU A 13 6.79 8.68 0.97
N GLU A 14 7.37 7.47 0.99
CA GLU A 14 6.76 6.28 0.37
C GLU A 14 5.45 5.89 1.05
N ILE A 15 5.40 5.91 2.39
CA ILE A 15 4.17 5.65 3.16
C ILE A 15 3.06 6.62 2.74
N VAL A 16 3.36 7.92 2.66
CA VAL A 16 2.39 8.93 2.25
C VAL A 16 1.93 8.71 0.81
N ALA A 17 2.84 8.38 -0.11
CA ALA A 17 2.51 8.13 -1.51
C ALA A 17 1.62 6.89 -1.68
N ILE A 18 1.93 5.80 -0.96
CA ILE A 18 1.12 4.57 -0.91
C ILE A 18 -0.29 4.88 -0.37
N TYR A 19 -0.39 5.57 0.76
CA TYR A 19 -1.68 5.87 1.38
C TYR A 19 -2.55 6.77 0.49
N LYS A 20 -1.96 7.75 -0.19
CA LYS A 20 -2.70 8.57 -1.17
C LYS A 20 -3.30 7.70 -2.28
N ALA A 21 -2.50 6.87 -2.93
CA ALA A 21 -2.96 6.02 -4.03
C ALA A 21 -4.08 5.05 -3.61
N ARG A 22 -3.95 4.46 -2.42
CA ARG A 22 -4.96 3.55 -1.85
C ARG A 22 -6.26 4.27 -1.50
N ILE A 23 -6.19 5.41 -0.82
CA ILE A 23 -7.39 6.20 -0.47
C ILE A 23 -8.09 6.68 -1.75
N GLU A 24 -7.33 7.18 -2.73
CA GLU A 24 -7.89 7.63 -4.00
C GLU A 24 -8.61 6.48 -4.74
N THR A 25 -8.05 5.27 -4.71
CA THR A 25 -8.65 4.12 -5.40
C THR A 25 -9.82 3.51 -4.64
N PHE A 26 -9.65 3.21 -3.35
CA PHE A 26 -10.57 2.37 -2.60
C PHE A 26 -11.60 3.13 -1.77
N ILE A 27 -11.32 4.40 -1.43
CA ILE A 27 -12.26 5.25 -0.71
C ILE A 27 -12.94 6.21 -1.67
N VAL A 28 -12.16 7.06 -2.36
CA VAL A 28 -12.71 8.09 -3.24
C VAL A 28 -13.25 7.50 -4.52
N GLY A 29 -12.47 6.67 -5.21
CA GLY A 29 -12.85 6.07 -6.50
C GLY A 29 -14.02 5.09 -6.42
N GLN A 30 -14.25 4.49 -5.25
CA GLN A 30 -15.35 3.56 -5.00
C GLN A 30 -16.51 4.17 -4.21
N ASP A 31 -16.38 5.41 -3.73
CA ASP A 31 -17.34 6.09 -2.84
C ASP A 31 -17.70 5.24 -1.60
N LEU A 32 -16.70 4.56 -1.04
CA LEU A 32 -16.85 3.71 0.14
C LEU A 32 -16.13 4.35 1.32
N ASN A 33 -16.84 4.54 2.43
CA ASN A 33 -16.27 5.10 3.65
C ASN A 33 -16.00 3.99 4.68
N TYR A 34 -14.81 3.39 4.60
CA TYR A 34 -14.32 2.43 5.59
C TYR A 34 -12.88 2.75 6.01
N GLN A 35 -12.38 2.03 7.02
CA GLN A 35 -11.01 2.21 7.49
C GLN A 35 -10.02 1.57 6.50
N GLU A 36 -9.43 2.39 5.62
CA GLU A 36 -8.45 1.93 4.64
C GLU A 36 -7.06 1.67 5.26
N ILE A 37 -6.64 2.50 6.22
CA ILE A 37 -5.33 2.38 6.89
C ILE A 37 -5.53 1.73 8.25
N ASP A 38 -4.77 0.67 8.53
CA ASP A 38 -4.89 -0.11 9.76
C ASP A 38 -3.55 -0.71 10.24
N ASP A 39 -3.56 -1.42 11.37
CA ASP A 39 -2.35 -2.02 11.94
C ASP A 39 -1.79 -3.21 11.12
N THR A 40 -2.54 -3.71 10.14
CA THR A 40 -2.08 -4.75 9.22
C THR A 40 -1.04 -4.20 8.24
N ASP A 41 -1.09 -2.89 7.95
CA ASP A 41 -0.07 -2.22 7.14
C ASP A 41 1.34 -2.43 7.72
N LYS A 42 1.47 -2.37 9.04
CA LYS A 42 2.76 -2.57 9.74
C LYS A 42 3.32 -3.99 9.60
N LYS A 43 2.49 -4.96 9.23
CA LYS A 43 2.86 -6.38 9.11
C LYS A 43 2.96 -6.83 7.65
N SER A 44 2.64 -5.96 6.72
CA SER A 44 2.51 -6.29 5.32
C SER A 44 3.80 -6.03 4.55
N TRP A 45 3.93 -6.70 3.42
CA TRP A 45 4.82 -6.26 2.36
C TRP A 45 4.05 -5.38 1.37
N HIS A 46 4.73 -4.36 0.88
CA HIS A 46 4.21 -3.36 -0.03
C HIS A 46 4.94 -3.52 -1.35
N LEU A 47 4.23 -4.01 -2.37
CA LEU A 47 4.70 -4.05 -3.74
C LEU A 47 4.12 -2.84 -4.47
N PHE A 48 4.98 -1.98 -5.00
CA PHE A 48 4.51 -0.75 -5.66
C PHE A 48 5.45 -0.28 -6.76
N GLU A 49 4.91 0.52 -7.65
CA GLU A 49 5.67 1.25 -8.66
C GLU A 49 5.47 2.75 -8.47
N MET A 50 6.58 3.50 -8.58
CA MET A 50 6.57 4.97 -8.58
C MET A 50 6.92 5.53 -9.96
N ASN A 51 6.25 6.63 -10.33
CA ASN A 51 6.60 7.46 -11.48
C ASN A 51 7.71 8.47 -11.15
N ASP A 52 8.15 9.25 -12.15
CA ASP A 52 9.20 10.27 -11.99
C ASP A 52 8.81 11.43 -11.05
N ALA A 53 7.51 11.58 -10.74
CA ALA A 53 6.99 12.56 -9.79
C ALA A 53 6.90 12.03 -8.35
N ASN A 54 7.42 10.82 -8.09
CA ASN A 54 7.30 10.10 -6.81
C ASN A 54 5.85 9.80 -6.40
N GLU A 55 4.98 9.52 -7.37
CA GLU A 55 3.61 9.07 -7.13
C GLU A 55 3.51 7.57 -7.34
N VAL A 56 2.72 6.89 -6.50
CA VAL A 56 2.46 5.46 -6.64
C VAL A 56 1.39 5.25 -7.71
N ILE A 57 1.78 4.63 -8.82
CA ILE A 57 0.90 4.37 -9.99
C ILE A 57 0.37 2.93 -10.03
N SER A 58 0.91 2.05 -9.20
CA SER A 58 0.45 0.68 -9.02
C SER A 58 0.84 0.20 -7.64
N TYR A 59 -0.07 -0.53 -6.98
CA TYR A 59 0.09 -0.95 -5.59
C TYR A 59 -0.54 -2.33 -5.37
N LEU A 60 0.15 -3.16 -4.59
CA LEU A 60 -0.36 -4.42 -4.04
C LEU A 60 0.19 -4.60 -2.63
N ARG A 61 -0.69 -4.94 -1.69
CA ARG A 61 -0.35 -5.33 -0.32
C ARG A 61 -0.35 -6.84 -0.20
N ILE A 62 0.70 -7.36 0.44
CA ILE A 62 0.86 -8.79 0.71
C ILE A 62 0.84 -8.96 2.23
N ILE A 63 -0.20 -9.62 2.73
CA ILE A 63 -0.40 -9.84 4.17
C ILE A 63 0.02 -11.28 4.48
N PRO A 64 1.16 -11.50 5.17
CA PRO A 64 1.59 -12.83 5.55
C PRO A 64 0.73 -13.39 6.69
N GLU A 65 0.13 -14.55 6.49
CA GLU A 65 -0.46 -15.37 7.56
C GLU A 65 0.29 -16.70 7.69
N LYS A 66 0.07 -17.42 8.80
CA LYS A 66 0.80 -18.66 9.11
C LYS A 66 0.64 -19.77 8.06
N GLU A 67 -0.51 -19.83 7.38
CA GLU A 67 -0.84 -20.92 6.43
C GLU A 67 -1.28 -20.42 5.05
N LYS A 68 -1.45 -19.11 4.88
CA LYS A 68 -1.90 -18.50 3.61
C LYS A 68 -1.34 -17.09 3.46
N VAL A 69 -1.37 -16.58 2.24
CA VAL A 69 -1.04 -15.18 1.93
C VAL A 69 -2.30 -14.54 1.35
N LEU A 70 -2.67 -13.38 1.89
CA LEU A 70 -3.75 -12.57 1.34
C LEU A 70 -3.16 -11.46 0.46
N LEU A 71 -3.80 -11.24 -0.69
CA LEU A 71 -3.51 -10.18 -1.64
C LEU A 71 -4.61 -9.14 -1.55
N GLY A 72 -4.26 -7.87 -1.37
CA GLY A 72 -5.21 -6.77 -1.24
C GLY A 72 -4.64 -5.43 -1.70
#